data_AF-A0A4P2QEB1-F1
#
_entry.id   AF-A0A4P2QEB1-F1
#
_cell.length_a   1.000
_cell.length_b   1.000
_cell.length_c   1.000
_cell.angle_alpha   90.00
_cell.angle_beta   90.00
_cell.angle_gamma   90.00
#
_symmetry.space_group_name_H-M   'P 1'
#
loop_
_entity.id
_entity.type
_entity.pdbx_description
1 polymer ?
#
loop_
_entity_poly.entity_id
_entity_poly.type
_entity_poly.pdbx_seq_one_letter_code
_entity_poly.pdbx_strand_id
1 'polypeptide(L)'
;MPSFEFCETMAGSFHLVDSPADERPMSFTIRARSRGLRKFLRRPEVEIEGEIDAEGFADHRYLSGRLGLDVARTGTLPYAFEFTANDGRRCAFAGRKTLRAGDLLSSMTVLPGVLVTDGGAVIGEALLRFDLRSDLLRFLKSFRTTR
;
A
#
# COMPACT_ATOMS: atom_id res chain seq x y z
N MET A 1 -24.59 8.29 2.52
CA MET A 1 -24.11 7.60 1.30
C MET A 1 -23.13 6.53 1.74
N PRO A 2 -23.19 5.28 1.26
CA PRO A 2 -22.30 4.23 1.74
C PRO A 2 -20.85 4.53 1.35
N SER A 3 -20.07 4.95 2.33
CA SER A 3 -18.60 4.95 2.33
C SER A 3 -18.13 3.64 2.96
N PHE A 4 -16.96 3.16 2.52
CA PHE A 4 -16.25 2.08 3.19
C PHE A 4 -14.88 2.60 3.61
N GLU A 5 -14.41 2.06 4.72
CA GLU A 5 -13.09 2.31 5.26
C GLU A 5 -12.49 0.96 5.62
N PHE A 6 -11.21 0.74 5.33
CA PHE A 6 -10.52 -0.46 5.76
C PHE A 6 -9.13 -0.11 6.28
N CYS A 7 -8.72 -0.81 7.32
CA CYS A 7 -7.35 -0.75 7.84
C CYS A 7 -6.64 -2.04 7.41
N GLU A 8 -5.39 -1.91 7.04
CA GLU A 8 -4.64 -2.98 6.43
C GLU A 8 -3.16 -2.87 6.81
N THR A 9 -2.61 -3.94 7.39
CA THR A 9 -1.18 -4.02 7.76
C THR A 9 -0.46 -4.94 6.80
N MET A 10 0.66 -4.49 6.25
CA MET A 10 1.53 -5.25 5.37
C MET A 10 2.90 -5.36 6.01
N ALA A 11 3.53 -6.52 5.87
CA ALA A 11 4.87 -6.75 6.37
C ALA A 11 5.67 -7.57 5.36
N GLY A 12 6.95 -7.32 5.25
CA GLY A 12 7.86 -8.01 4.36
C GLY A 12 9.25 -7.47 4.54
N SER A 13 9.95 -7.31 3.44
CA SER A 13 11.33 -6.87 3.44
C SER A 13 11.56 -5.78 2.41
N PHE A 14 12.60 -4.99 2.64
CA PHE A 14 13.11 -4.02 1.68
C PHE A 14 14.63 -4.10 1.64
N HIS A 15 15.19 -3.68 0.52
CA HIS A 15 16.62 -3.46 0.37
C HIS A 15 16.85 -2.17 -0.40
N LEU A 16 17.93 -1.47 -0.07
CA LEU A 16 18.31 -0.26 -0.78
C LEU A 16 19.16 -0.63 -1.99
N VAL A 17 19.08 0.17 -3.07
CA VAL A 17 19.90 -0.02 -4.27
C VAL A 17 21.39 0.10 -3.94
N ASP A 18 21.73 0.93 -2.96
CA ASP A 18 23.10 1.10 -2.46
C ASP A 18 23.60 -0.13 -1.66
N SER A 19 22.68 -0.95 -1.15
CA SER A 19 22.99 -2.12 -0.32
C SER A 19 22.02 -3.29 -0.60
N PRO A 20 22.08 -3.91 -1.79
CA PRO A 20 21.13 -4.94 -2.19
C PRO A 20 21.27 -6.25 -1.40
N ALA A 21 22.42 -6.47 -0.75
CA ALA A 21 22.63 -7.61 0.14
C ALA A 21 22.05 -7.41 1.55
N ASP A 22 21.67 -6.18 1.90
CA ASP A 22 21.16 -5.80 3.22
C ASP A 22 19.63 -5.80 3.17
N GLU A 23 19.05 -7.00 3.25
CA GLU A 23 17.59 -7.15 3.33
C GLU A 23 17.12 -6.86 4.76
N ARG A 24 16.27 -5.84 4.90
CA ARG A 24 15.74 -5.38 6.18
C ARG A 24 14.23 -5.59 6.27
N PRO A 25 13.68 -5.81 7.47
CA PRO A 25 12.25 -5.88 7.64
C PRO A 25 11.60 -4.53 7.37
N MET A 26 10.44 -4.57 6.69
CA MET A 26 9.58 -3.43 6.46
C MET A 26 8.15 -3.82 6.72
N SER A 27 7.43 -2.98 7.44
CA SER A 27 5.99 -3.08 7.59
C SER A 27 5.34 -1.72 7.40
N PHE A 28 4.07 -1.71 7.03
CA PHE A 28 3.27 -0.50 7.09
C PHE A 28 1.83 -0.85 7.38
N THR A 29 1.15 0.04 8.08
CA THR A 29 -0.27 -0.02 8.33
C THR A 29 -0.91 1.14 7.58
N ILE A 30 -1.82 0.84 6.65
CA ILE A 30 -2.59 1.84 5.91
C ILE A 30 -4.06 1.77 6.30
N ARG A 31 -4.73 2.92 6.26
CA ARG A 31 -6.16 3.06 6.41
C ARG A 31 -6.69 3.73 5.16
N ALA A 32 -7.44 2.98 4.38
CA ALA A 32 -8.03 3.43 3.14
C ALA A 32 -9.46 3.90 3.37
N ARG A 33 -9.82 5.07 2.86
CA ARG A 33 -11.17 5.63 2.96
C ARG A 33 -11.73 5.97 1.59
N SER A 34 -12.91 5.42 1.28
CA SER A 34 -13.62 5.70 0.02
C SER A 34 -14.70 6.76 0.20
N ARG A 35 -14.68 7.79 -0.64
CA ARG A 35 -15.70 8.88 -0.67
C ARG A 35 -17.00 8.50 -1.39
N GLY A 36 -17.41 7.24 -1.30
CA GLY A 36 -18.71 6.73 -1.74
C GLY A 36 -18.63 5.81 -2.97
N LEU A 37 -19.36 4.70 -2.91
CA LEU A 37 -19.35 3.63 -3.94
C LEU A 37 -19.57 4.12 -5.38
N ARG A 38 -20.46 5.11 -5.58
CA ARG A 38 -20.74 5.66 -6.93
C ARG A 38 -19.57 6.41 -7.54
N LYS A 39 -18.79 7.15 -6.73
CA LYS A 39 -17.57 7.82 -7.19
C LYS A 39 -16.48 6.80 -7.44
N PHE A 40 -16.36 5.80 -6.56
CA PHE A 40 -15.43 4.69 -6.73
C PHE A 40 -15.67 3.91 -8.03
N LEU A 41 -16.93 3.68 -8.43
CA LEU A 41 -17.24 3.03 -9.72
C LEU A 41 -16.82 3.86 -10.95
N ARG A 42 -16.76 5.20 -10.82
CA ARG A 42 -16.34 6.12 -11.89
C ARG A 42 -14.83 6.38 -11.89
N ARG A 43 -14.23 6.46 -10.71
CA ARG A 43 -12.80 6.62 -10.47
C ARG A 43 -12.46 5.74 -9.26
N PRO A 44 -11.89 4.54 -9.50
CA PRO A 44 -11.57 3.64 -8.41
C PRO A 44 -10.26 4.09 -7.76
N GLU A 45 -10.26 5.26 -7.13
CA GLU A 45 -9.12 5.79 -6.36
C GLU A 45 -9.61 6.02 -4.93
N VAL A 46 -8.84 5.55 -3.96
CA VAL A 46 -9.09 5.77 -2.53
C VAL A 46 -7.87 6.42 -1.89
N GLU A 47 -8.13 7.34 -0.97
CA GLU A 47 -7.10 7.98 -0.15
C GLU A 47 -6.67 6.98 0.94
N ILE A 48 -5.36 6.82 1.12
CA ILE A 48 -4.77 5.96 2.14
C ILE A 48 -3.89 6.78 3.07
N GLU A 49 -3.97 6.51 4.36
CA GLU A 49 -3.21 7.22 5.39
C GLU A 49 -2.79 6.22 6.46
N GLY A 50 -1.61 6.37 7.05
CA GLY A 50 -1.18 5.43 8.07
C GLY A 50 0.26 5.60 8.52
N GLU A 51 0.90 4.49 8.84
CA GLU A 51 2.25 4.46 9.41
C GLU A 51 3.12 3.43 8.68
N ILE A 52 4.37 3.78 8.40
CA ILE A 52 5.39 2.92 7.82
C ILE A 52 6.49 2.70 8.85
N ASP A 53 6.97 1.47 8.92
CA ASP A 53 8.08 1.05 9.75
C ASP A 53 9.06 0.26 8.86
N ALA A 54 10.13 0.92 8.44
CA ALA A 54 11.19 0.35 7.62
C ALA A 54 12.49 0.45 8.42
N GLU A 55 12.99 -0.70 8.90
CA GLU A 55 14.05 -0.74 9.90
C GLU A 55 15.29 0.06 9.48
N GLY A 56 15.61 1.10 10.24
CA GLY A 56 16.76 1.97 10.00
C GLY A 56 16.65 2.90 8.79
N PHE A 57 15.51 2.93 8.09
CA PHE A 57 15.22 3.89 7.02
C PHE A 57 14.08 4.84 7.40
N ALA A 58 12.94 4.31 7.85
CA ALA A 58 11.77 5.06 8.25
C ALA A 58 11.04 4.33 9.38
N ASP A 59 11.47 4.52 10.63
CA ASP A 59 10.88 3.84 11.78
C ASP A 59 9.64 4.62 12.27
N HIS A 60 8.48 3.96 12.32
CA HIS A 60 7.19 4.54 12.75
C HIS A 60 6.86 5.92 12.16
N ARG A 61 6.98 6.07 10.83
CA ARG A 61 6.74 7.34 10.14
C ARG A 61 5.33 7.42 9.58
N TYR A 62 4.75 8.61 9.61
CA TYR A 62 3.47 8.85 8.95
C TYR A 62 3.62 8.70 7.44
N LEU A 63 2.68 7.98 6.83
CA LEU A 63 2.53 7.88 5.38
C LEU A 63 1.14 8.37 4.95
N SER A 64 1.07 8.94 3.76
CA SER A 64 -0.18 9.29 3.11
C SER A 64 -0.06 9.09 1.60
N GLY A 65 -1.13 8.63 0.97
CA GLY A 65 -1.08 8.28 -0.44
C GLY A 65 -2.43 7.99 -1.04
N ARG A 66 -2.38 7.33 -2.21
CA ARG A 66 -3.56 6.92 -2.96
C ARG A 66 -3.37 5.51 -3.50
N LEU A 67 -4.46 4.74 -3.41
CA LEU A 67 -4.58 3.41 -3.95
C LEU A 67 -5.60 3.42 -5.08
N GLY A 68 -5.15 3.10 -6.28
CA GLY A 68 -6.00 2.87 -7.44
C GLY A 68 -6.47 1.41 -7.48
N LEU A 69 -7.78 1.20 -7.56
CA LEU A 69 -8.45 -0.08 -7.76
C LEU A 69 -8.99 -0.19 -9.19
N ASP A 70 -8.13 0.00 -10.18
CA ASP A 70 -8.51 -0.10 -11.60
C ASP A 70 -8.66 -1.57 -12.08
N VAL A 71 -9.00 -2.48 -11.16
CA VAL A 71 -9.17 -3.91 -11.44
C VAL A 71 -10.34 -4.16 -12.39
N ALA A 72 -11.42 -3.39 -12.24
CA ALA A 72 -12.63 -3.57 -13.04
C ALA A 72 -12.47 -3.14 -14.51
N ARG A 73 -11.51 -2.25 -14.81
CA ARG A 73 -11.34 -1.68 -16.16
C ARG A 73 -10.03 -2.12 -16.80
N THR A 74 -8.91 -2.07 -16.09
CA THR A 74 -7.58 -2.45 -16.61
C THR A 74 -7.00 -3.68 -15.93
N GLY A 75 -7.62 -4.21 -14.88
CA GLY A 75 -7.03 -5.30 -14.11
C GLY A 75 -5.78 -4.85 -13.36
N THR A 76 -5.61 -3.56 -13.08
CA THR A 76 -4.38 -3.03 -12.46
C THR A 76 -4.70 -2.30 -11.16
N LEU A 77 -3.85 -2.51 -10.17
CA LEU A 77 -3.87 -1.88 -8.86
C LEU A 77 -2.61 -1.02 -8.72
N PRO A 78 -2.59 0.22 -9.25
CA PRO A 78 -1.51 1.16 -8.99
C PRO A 78 -1.63 1.68 -7.54
N TYR A 79 -0.51 1.73 -6.84
CA TYR A 79 -0.45 2.29 -5.50
C TYR A 79 0.75 3.21 -5.39
N ALA A 80 0.53 4.35 -4.74
CA ALA A 80 1.59 5.30 -4.44
C ALA A 80 1.31 5.95 -3.09
N PHE A 81 2.28 5.94 -2.19
CA PHE A 81 2.21 6.71 -0.96
C PHE A 81 3.53 7.39 -0.67
N GLU A 82 3.44 8.51 0.04
CA GLU A 82 4.55 9.36 0.39
C GLU A 82 4.74 9.31 1.90
N PHE A 83 6.01 9.33 2.33
CA PHE A 83 6.40 9.32 3.73
C PHE A 83 7.72 10.07 3.90
N THR A 84 8.04 10.43 5.14
CA THR A 84 9.31 11.08 5.46
C THR A 84 10.21 10.07 6.14
N ALA A 85 11.39 9.81 5.55
CA ALA A 85 12.40 8.93 6.13
C ALA A 85 13.04 9.56 7.39
N ASN A 86 13.80 8.76 8.14
CA ASN A 86 14.44 9.20 9.37
C ASN A 86 15.48 10.30 9.19
N ASP A 87 16.10 10.35 8.01
CA ASP A 87 17.04 11.40 7.61
C ASP A 87 16.35 12.73 7.24
N GLY A 88 15.02 12.78 7.33
CA GLY A 88 14.21 13.95 6.97
C GLY A 88 13.91 14.07 5.47
N ARG A 89 14.35 13.12 4.64
CA ARG A 89 14.05 13.12 3.21
C ARG A 89 12.62 12.66 2.94
N ARG A 90 11.99 13.29 1.95
CA ARG A 90 10.71 12.83 1.41
C ARG A 90 10.96 11.68 0.46
N CYS A 91 10.29 10.58 0.73
CA CYS A 91 10.32 9.39 -0.09
C CYS A 91 8.89 9.02 -0.48
N ALA A 92 8.75 8.39 -1.62
CA ALA A 92 7.51 7.77 -2.03
C ALA A 92 7.74 6.30 -2.27
N PHE A 93 6.74 5.50 -1.98
CA PHE A 93 6.67 4.13 -2.38
C PHE A 93 5.67 4.03 -3.52
N ALA A 94 6.11 3.53 -4.66
CA ALA A 94 5.28 3.38 -5.84
C ALA A 94 5.35 1.95 -6.35
N GLY A 95 4.21 1.41 -6.73
CA GLY A 95 4.15 0.10 -7.37
C GLY A 95 2.89 -0.06 -8.18
N ARG A 96 2.91 -1.09 -9.02
CA ARG A 96 1.74 -1.49 -9.81
C ARG A 96 1.60 -2.98 -9.73
N LYS A 97 0.38 -3.44 -9.48
CA LYS A 97 0.07 -4.86 -9.47
C LYS A 97 -1.01 -5.16 -10.47
N THR A 98 -0.75 -6.06 -11.40
CA THR A 98 -1.77 -6.55 -12.32
C THR A 98 -2.52 -7.70 -11.64
N LEU A 99 -3.81 -7.51 -11.40
CA LEU A 99 -4.70 -8.48 -10.80
C LEU A 99 -5.73 -8.94 -11.84
N ARG A 100 -5.86 -10.26 -12.00
CA ARG A 100 -7.02 -10.83 -12.69
C ARG A 100 -8.16 -10.99 -11.67
N ALA A 101 -9.39 -10.68 -12.07
CA ALA A 101 -10.55 -10.66 -11.16
C ALA A 101 -10.78 -11.98 -10.38
N GLY A 102 -10.37 -13.13 -10.93
CA GLY A 102 -10.46 -14.44 -10.27
C GLY A 102 -9.29 -14.77 -9.32
N ASP A 103 -8.17 -14.05 -9.42
CA ASP A 103 -6.95 -14.29 -8.65
C ASP A 103 -6.77 -13.29 -7.49
N LEU A 104 -7.74 -12.39 -7.30
CA LEU A 104 -7.66 -11.33 -6.29
C LEU A 104 -7.29 -11.88 -4.90
N LEU A 105 -7.90 -13.01 -4.53
CA LEU A 105 -7.73 -13.66 -3.22
C LEU A 105 -6.45 -14.48 -3.09
N SER A 106 -5.87 -14.99 -4.17
CA SER A 106 -4.67 -15.85 -4.14
C SER A 106 -3.39 -15.06 -4.45
N SER A 107 -3.53 -14.03 -5.27
CA SER A 107 -2.43 -13.19 -5.76
C SER A 107 -2.13 -12.02 -4.80
N MET A 108 -2.99 -11.72 -3.82
CA MET A 108 -2.80 -10.61 -2.87
C MET A 108 -1.59 -10.77 -1.93
N THR A 109 -0.97 -11.94 -1.86
CA THR A 109 0.10 -12.29 -0.91
C THR A 109 1.42 -11.54 -1.07
N VAL A 110 1.71 -10.91 -2.22
CA VAL A 110 2.97 -10.17 -2.44
C VAL A 110 2.73 -8.85 -3.18
N LEU A 111 3.29 -7.76 -2.66
CA LEU A 111 3.24 -6.39 -3.18
C LEU A 111 4.66 -5.91 -3.43
N PRO A 112 5.16 -6.10 -4.67
CA PRO A 112 6.46 -5.57 -5.07
C PRO A 112 6.32 -4.09 -5.42
N GLY A 113 7.02 -3.24 -4.70
CA GLY A 113 7.10 -1.81 -5.01
C GLY A 113 8.50 -1.28 -4.89
N VAL A 114 8.68 -0.05 -5.35
CA VAL A 114 9.95 0.64 -5.34
C VAL A 114 9.87 1.87 -4.45
N LEU A 115 10.94 2.10 -3.71
CA LEU A 115 11.17 3.30 -2.94
C LEU A 115 11.81 4.31 -3.88
N VAL A 116 11.16 5.46 -4.07
CA VAL A 116 11.65 6.58 -4.85
C VAL A 116 11.86 7.79 -3.96
N THR A 117 12.88 8.60 -4.26
CA THR A 117 13.07 9.90 -3.62
C THR A 117 12.18 10.97 -4.27
N ASP A 118 12.06 12.14 -3.66
CA ASP A 118 11.35 13.32 -4.17
C ASP A 118 11.70 13.66 -5.64
N GLY A 119 12.95 13.43 -6.04
CA GLY A 119 13.43 13.60 -7.42
C GLY A 119 13.10 12.47 -8.40
N GLY A 120 12.34 11.44 -7.99
CA GLY A 120 11.94 10.31 -8.84
C GLY A 120 13.02 9.22 -9.04
N ALA A 121 14.18 9.34 -8.39
CA ALA A 121 15.20 8.31 -8.43
C ALA A 121 14.82 7.13 -7.51
N VAL A 122 14.95 5.90 -8.01
CA VAL A 122 14.74 4.67 -7.24
C VAL A 122 15.91 4.51 -6.27
N ILE A 123 15.60 4.44 -4.98
CA ILE A 123 16.58 4.29 -3.90
C ILE A 123 16.54 2.90 -3.26
N GLY A 124 15.47 2.14 -3.49
CA GLY A 124 15.32 0.79 -2.98
C GLY A 124 14.13 0.05 -3.58
N GLU A 125 14.08 -1.25 -3.33
CA GLU A 125 12.96 -2.11 -3.68
C GLU A 125 12.41 -2.73 -2.41
N ALA A 126 11.08 -2.84 -2.31
CA ALA A 126 10.44 -3.54 -1.21
C ALA A 126 9.49 -4.61 -1.73
N LEU A 127 9.53 -5.74 -1.06
CA LEU A 127 8.67 -6.88 -1.31
C LEU A 127 7.85 -7.13 -0.07
N LEU A 128 6.67 -6.53 -0.06
CA LEU A 128 5.75 -6.68 1.07
C LEU A 128 4.85 -7.87 0.85
N ARG A 129 4.49 -8.56 1.93
CA ARG A 129 3.59 -9.68 1.87
C ARG A 129 2.32 -9.39 2.66
N PHE A 130 1.22 -9.89 2.11
CA PHE A 130 -0.09 -9.77 2.71
C PHE A 130 -0.45 -11.06 3.44
N ASP A 131 -0.70 -11.00 4.74
CA ASP A 131 -1.28 -12.14 5.46
C ASP A 131 -2.80 -12.18 5.24
N LEU A 132 -3.18 -12.75 4.08
CA LEU A 132 -4.57 -12.90 3.64
C LEU A 132 -5.43 -13.69 4.64
N ARG A 133 -4.85 -14.56 5.47
CA ARG A 133 -5.63 -15.41 6.37
C ARG A 133 -6.08 -14.69 7.64
N SER A 134 -5.24 -13.86 8.23
CA SER A 134 -5.58 -13.15 9.48
C SER A 134 -6.36 -11.86 9.21
N ASP A 135 -6.00 -11.11 8.16
CA ASP A 135 -6.57 -9.79 7.92
C ASP A 135 -7.84 -9.80 7.07
N LEU A 136 -8.10 -10.82 6.24
CA LEU A 136 -9.33 -10.89 5.43
C LEU A 136 -10.62 -10.95 6.27
N LEU A 137 -10.57 -11.59 7.44
CA LEU A 137 -11.69 -11.61 8.41
C LEU A 137 -11.92 -10.24 9.05
N ARG A 138 -10.86 -9.43 9.26
CA ARG A 138 -10.96 -8.03 9.72
C ARG A 138 -11.34 -7.07 8.60
N PHE A 139 -10.91 -7.33 7.37
CA PHE A 139 -11.27 -6.63 6.15
C PHE A 139 -12.79 -6.72 5.90
N LEU A 140 -13.35 -7.93 5.95
CA LEU A 140 -14.80 -8.17 5.85
C LEU A 140 -15.57 -7.55 7.04
N LYS A 141 -15.00 -7.56 8.25
CA LYS A 141 -15.60 -6.90 9.43
C LYS A 141 -15.55 -5.37 9.39
N SER A 142 -14.56 -4.81 8.70
CA SER A 142 -14.36 -3.35 8.60
C SER A 142 -15.17 -2.70 7.50
N PHE A 143 -15.94 -3.46 6.71
CA PHE A 143 -17.09 -2.96 5.94
C PHE A 143 -18.19 -2.43 6.88
N ARG A 144 -17.88 -1.43 7.70
CA ARG A 144 -18.88 -0.59 8.35
C ARG A 144 -19.42 0.34 7.27
N THR A 145 -20.55 -0.05 6.68
CA THR A 145 -21.45 0.92 6.07
C THR A 145 -21.81 1.92 7.17
N THR A 146 -21.13 3.06 7.17
CA THR A 146 -21.58 4.21 7.95
C THR A 146 -22.80 4.77 7.21
N ARG A 147 -23.97 4.65 7.85
CA ARG A 147 -25.27 5.06 7.31
C ARG A 147 -25.32 6.58 7.16
#